data_AF-A0A7Y7PA88-F1
#
_entry.id   AF-A0A7Y7PA88-F1
#
_cell.length_a   1.000
_cell.length_b   1.000
_cell.length_c   1.000
_cell.angle_alpha   90.00
_cell.angle_beta   90.00
_cell.angle_gamma   90.00
#
_symmetry.space_group_name_H-M   'P 1'
#
loop_
_entity.id
_entity.type
_entity.pdbx_description
1 polymer ?
#
loop_
_entity_poly.entity_id
_entity_poly.type
_entity_poly.pdbx_seq_one_letter_code
_entity_poly.pdbx_strand_id
1 'polypeptide(L)'
;MIHYSDEAIVEGLRLRSDYIISFVYREFFPLIKYLVNENTGSDEDAEDVFQDGLIIVYKKISENQLTLTSSFKTFLYSICRNLWLQKLNKRKAIFDKLTDVEEYLDLPADILKEVSNEQIEMQRLVQMHFLSLHEDCQKVLRLFMKDVPLREIATIMGFKTEKYAKTRKYLCKEELKKRIANDPRCQKFFRYEE
;
A
#
# COMPACT_ATOMS: atom_id res chain seq x y z
N MET A 1 -23.73 -21.06 -21.20
CA MET A 1 -22.44 -20.48 -20.75
C MET A 1 -21.40 -21.00 -21.73
N ILE A 2 -20.71 -20.11 -22.46
CA ILE A 2 -19.68 -20.53 -23.41
C ILE A 2 -18.45 -20.94 -22.58
N HIS A 3 -18.00 -22.19 -22.72
CA HIS A 3 -16.77 -22.66 -22.07
C HIS A 3 -15.67 -22.76 -23.12
N TYR A 4 -14.54 -22.11 -22.85
CA TYR A 4 -13.31 -22.26 -23.62
C TYR A 4 -12.36 -23.20 -22.86
N SER A 5 -11.62 -24.04 -23.58
CA SER A 5 -10.51 -24.78 -22.97
C SER A 5 -9.36 -23.82 -22.63
N ASP A 6 -8.46 -24.25 -21.75
CA ASP A 6 -7.31 -23.44 -21.37
C ASP A 6 -6.43 -23.13 -22.59
N GLU A 7 -6.27 -24.08 -23.52
CA GLU A 7 -5.53 -23.89 -24.77
C GLU A 7 -6.20 -22.84 -25.66
N ALA A 8 -7.53 -22.87 -25.76
CA ALA A 8 -8.29 -21.90 -26.54
C ALA A 8 -8.20 -20.49 -25.93
N ILE A 9 -8.17 -20.38 -24.60
CA ILE A 9 -7.96 -19.11 -23.91
C ILE A 9 -6.54 -18.58 -24.21
N VAL A 10 -5.51 -19.42 -24.05
CA VAL A 10 -4.12 -19.02 -24.30
C VAL A 10 -3.91 -18.60 -25.76
N GLU A 11 -4.42 -19.37 -26.71
CA GLU A 11 -4.32 -19.04 -28.14
C GLU A 11 -5.12 -17.77 -28.47
N GLY A 12 -6.31 -17.62 -27.90
CA GLY A 12 -7.13 -16.42 -28.05
C GLY A 12 -6.44 -15.16 -27.54
N LEU A 13 -5.76 -15.24 -26.39
CA LEU A 13 -4.93 -14.16 -25.86
C LEU A 13 -3.72 -13.90 -26.77
N ARG A 14 -3.03 -14.96 -27.25
CA ARG A 14 -1.92 -14.82 -28.21
C ARG A 14 -2.34 -14.03 -29.46
N LEU A 15 -3.53 -14.31 -29.98
CA LEU A 15 -4.09 -13.67 -31.16
C LEU A 15 -4.79 -12.33 -30.87
N ARG A 16 -4.78 -11.86 -29.61
CA ARG A 16 -5.48 -10.64 -29.17
C ARG A 16 -6.97 -10.62 -29.55
N SER A 17 -7.63 -11.77 -29.39
CA SER A 17 -9.05 -11.92 -29.70
C SER A 17 -9.92 -11.17 -28.68
N ASP A 18 -10.62 -10.14 -29.11
CA ASP A 18 -11.54 -9.36 -28.26
C ASP A 18 -12.57 -10.23 -27.55
N TYR A 19 -13.06 -11.28 -28.20
CA TYR A 19 -14.04 -12.22 -27.61
C TYR A 19 -13.45 -12.99 -26.42
N ILE A 20 -12.20 -13.44 -26.53
CA ILE A 20 -11.52 -14.21 -25.48
C ILE A 20 -11.12 -13.27 -24.34
N ILE A 21 -10.65 -12.06 -24.65
CA ILE A 21 -10.34 -11.04 -23.64
C ILE A 21 -11.60 -10.71 -22.84
N SER A 22 -12.71 -10.42 -23.52
CA SER A 22 -14.00 -10.11 -22.87
C SER A 22 -14.49 -11.27 -22.00
N PHE A 23 -14.31 -12.51 -22.48
CA PHE A 23 -14.62 -13.71 -21.70
C PHE A 23 -13.76 -13.82 -20.44
N VAL A 24 -12.44 -13.66 -20.57
CA VAL A 24 -11.48 -13.71 -19.45
C VAL A 24 -11.83 -12.68 -18.38
N TYR A 25 -12.15 -11.44 -18.78
CA TYR A 25 -12.64 -10.41 -17.86
C TYR A 25 -13.92 -10.86 -17.16
N ARG A 26 -14.97 -11.20 -17.91
CA ARG A 26 -16.27 -11.53 -17.31
C ARG A 26 -16.21 -12.72 -16.36
N GLU A 27 -15.47 -13.77 -16.71
CA GLU A 27 -15.45 -15.00 -15.93
C GLU A 27 -14.46 -14.98 -14.75
N PHE A 28 -13.32 -14.28 -14.88
CA PHE A 28 -12.24 -14.38 -13.90
C PHE A 28 -12.06 -13.12 -13.05
N PHE A 29 -12.45 -11.94 -13.54
CA PHE A 29 -12.36 -10.70 -12.74
C PHE A 29 -13.13 -10.77 -11.42
N PRO A 30 -14.37 -11.31 -11.34
CA PRO A 30 -15.12 -11.36 -10.07
C PRO A 30 -14.37 -12.11 -8.95
N LEU A 31 -13.57 -13.13 -9.31
CA LEU A 31 -12.75 -13.87 -8.34
C LEU A 31 -11.58 -13.03 -7.81
N ILE A 32 -10.96 -12.22 -8.67
CA ILE A 32 -9.84 -11.35 -8.27
C ILE A 32 -10.36 -10.17 -7.46
N LYS A 33 -11.51 -9.61 -7.85
CA LYS A 33 -12.24 -8.61 -7.08
C LYS A 33 -12.55 -9.09 -5.66
N TYR A 34 -13.12 -10.28 -5.52
CA TYR A 34 -13.35 -10.88 -4.21
C TYR A 34 -12.06 -11.04 -3.40
N LEU A 35 -10.98 -11.56 -4.01
CA LEU A 35 -9.68 -11.69 -3.35
C LEU A 35 -9.15 -10.35 -2.81
N VAL A 36 -9.23 -9.29 -3.61
CA VAL A 36 -8.69 -7.96 -3.24
C VAL A 36 -9.55 -7.32 -2.16
N ASN A 37 -10.87 -7.33 -2.32
CA ASN A 37 -11.80 -6.69 -1.37
C ASN A 37 -11.78 -7.36 0.01
N GLU A 38 -11.73 -8.70 0.07
CA GLU A 38 -11.59 -9.43 1.35
C GLU A 38 -10.24 -9.19 2.04
N ASN A 39 -9.28 -8.59 1.34
CA ASN A 39 -7.95 -8.30 1.84
C ASN A 39 -7.65 -6.80 1.85
N THR A 40 -8.68 -5.98 2.13
CA THR A 40 -8.55 -4.52 2.37
C THR A 40 -8.10 -3.73 1.13
N GLY A 41 -8.55 -4.15 -0.05
CA GLY A 41 -8.39 -3.39 -1.29
C GLY A 41 -9.74 -2.93 -1.85
N SER A 42 -9.68 -1.98 -2.77
CA SER A 42 -10.86 -1.43 -3.46
C SER A 42 -11.17 -2.15 -4.77
N ASP A 43 -12.32 -1.82 -5.35
CA ASP A 43 -12.68 -2.27 -6.70
C ASP A 43 -11.68 -1.80 -7.75
N GLU A 44 -11.17 -0.57 -7.63
CA GLU A 44 -10.11 -0.03 -8.50
C GLU A 44 -8.79 -0.78 -8.31
N ASP A 45 -8.42 -1.09 -7.04
CA ASP A 45 -7.26 -1.93 -6.76
C ASP A 45 -7.38 -3.31 -7.43
N ALA A 46 -8.60 -3.87 -7.49
CA ALA A 46 -8.85 -5.14 -8.14
C ALA A 46 -8.71 -5.04 -9.66
N GLU A 47 -9.19 -3.95 -10.27
CA GLU A 47 -9.01 -3.69 -11.70
C GLU A 47 -7.53 -3.57 -12.06
N ASP A 48 -6.76 -2.78 -11.30
CA ASP A 48 -5.31 -2.64 -11.45
C ASP A 48 -4.61 -4.00 -11.39
N VAL A 49 -4.86 -4.76 -10.31
CA VAL A 49 -4.24 -6.07 -10.09
C VAL A 49 -4.58 -7.05 -11.21
N PHE A 50 -5.83 -7.01 -11.69
CA PHE A 50 -6.27 -7.87 -12.78
C PHE A 50 -5.60 -7.50 -14.12
N GLN A 51 -5.53 -6.20 -14.42
CA GLN A 51 -4.87 -5.69 -15.62
C GLN A 51 -3.37 -6.02 -15.62
N ASP A 52 -2.67 -5.74 -14.52
CA ASP A 52 -1.27 -6.09 -14.34
C ASP A 52 -1.04 -7.61 -14.48
N GLY A 53 -1.94 -8.41 -13.87
CA GLY A 53 -1.92 -9.86 -13.97
C GLY A 53 -2.04 -10.33 -15.42
N LEU A 54 -2.97 -9.75 -16.18
CA LEU A 54 -3.13 -10.04 -17.61
C LEU A 54 -1.90 -9.62 -18.42
N ILE A 55 -1.31 -8.47 -18.16
CA ILE A 55 -0.08 -8.01 -18.85
C ILE A 55 1.05 -9.03 -18.65
N ILE A 56 1.20 -9.57 -17.43
CA ILE A 56 2.21 -10.61 -17.14
C ILE A 56 1.90 -11.90 -17.91
N VAL A 57 0.63 -12.31 -17.97
CA VAL A 57 0.20 -13.47 -18.77
C VAL A 57 0.54 -13.24 -20.24
N TYR A 58 0.17 -12.09 -20.81
CA TYR A 58 0.48 -11.72 -22.20
C TYR A 58 1.97 -11.80 -22.49
N LYS A 59 2.79 -11.24 -21.60
CA LYS A 59 4.25 -11.29 -21.74
C LYS A 59 4.75 -12.73 -21.80
N LYS A 60 4.31 -13.59 -20.87
CA LYS A 60 4.68 -15.01 -20.85
C LYS A 60 4.22 -15.77 -22.10
N ILE A 61 3.05 -15.46 -22.63
CA ILE A 61 2.54 -16.04 -23.89
C ILE A 61 3.42 -15.59 -25.06
N SER A 62 3.74 -14.28 -25.14
CA SER A 62 4.54 -13.71 -26.23
C SER A 62 5.97 -14.21 -26.27
N GLU A 63 6.54 -14.54 -25.11
CA GLU A 63 7.90 -15.09 -24.97
C GLU A 63 7.92 -16.62 -25.11
N ASN A 64 6.78 -17.27 -25.40
CA ASN A 64 6.60 -18.73 -25.39
C ASN A 64 7.04 -19.40 -24.08
N GLN A 65 6.93 -18.68 -22.96
CA GLN A 65 7.30 -19.15 -21.62
C GLN A 65 6.11 -19.63 -20.79
N LEU A 66 4.91 -19.66 -21.38
CA LEU A 66 3.72 -20.14 -20.68
C LEU A 66 3.54 -21.65 -20.90
N THR A 67 3.91 -22.45 -19.89
CA THR A 67 3.47 -23.84 -19.78
C THR A 67 2.51 -23.92 -18.59
N LEU A 68 1.24 -24.22 -18.87
CA LEU A 68 0.23 -24.37 -17.82
C LEU A 68 0.40 -25.73 -17.12
N THR A 69 0.70 -25.70 -15.82
CA THR A 69 0.71 -26.89 -14.94
C THR A 69 -0.57 -26.99 -14.09
N SER A 70 -1.46 -26.01 -14.23
CA SER A 70 -2.77 -25.88 -13.59
C SER A 70 -3.73 -25.22 -14.57
N SER A 71 -5.03 -25.18 -14.25
CA SER A 71 -5.99 -24.45 -15.09
C SER A 71 -5.57 -22.99 -15.31
N PHE A 72 -5.96 -22.38 -16.43
CA PHE A 72 -5.66 -20.98 -16.72
C PHE A 72 -6.20 -20.07 -15.61
N LYS A 73 -7.41 -20.37 -15.12
CA LYS A 73 -8.04 -19.67 -13.99
C LYS A 73 -7.15 -19.69 -12.74
N THR A 74 -6.64 -20.87 -12.35
CA THR A 74 -5.75 -21.01 -11.19
C THR A 74 -4.43 -20.28 -11.38
N PHE A 75 -3.89 -20.32 -12.59
CA PHE A 75 -2.65 -19.64 -12.94
C PHE A 75 -2.80 -18.11 -12.84
N LEU A 76 -3.83 -17.54 -13.47
CA LEU A 76 -4.14 -16.12 -13.40
C LEU A 76 -4.39 -15.67 -11.95
N TYR A 77 -5.19 -16.44 -11.19
CA TYR A 77 -5.42 -16.16 -9.77
C TYR A 77 -4.12 -16.09 -8.97
N SER A 78 -3.19 -17.01 -9.22
CA SER A 78 -1.90 -17.06 -8.51
C SER A 78 -1.05 -15.82 -8.81
N ILE A 79 -1.03 -15.35 -10.06
CA ILE A 79 -0.35 -14.11 -10.45
C ILE A 79 -0.97 -12.91 -9.71
N CYS A 80 -2.29 -12.73 -9.82
CA CYS A 80 -3.00 -11.63 -9.20
C CYS A 80 -2.84 -11.62 -7.68
N ARG A 81 -2.89 -12.80 -7.03
CA ARG A 81 -2.63 -12.94 -5.59
C ARG A 81 -1.23 -12.51 -5.20
N ASN A 82 -0.22 -12.88 -5.98
CA ASN A 82 1.16 -12.46 -5.70
C ASN A 82 1.35 -10.95 -5.89
N LEU A 83 0.76 -10.37 -6.94
CA LEU A 83 0.76 -8.91 -7.16
C LEU A 83 0.09 -8.18 -6.00
N TRP A 84 -1.07 -8.65 -5.57
CA TRP A 84 -1.78 -8.06 -4.43
C TRP A 84 -0.97 -8.16 -3.14
N LEU A 85 -0.38 -9.32 -2.85
CA LEU A 85 0.50 -9.48 -1.69
C LEU A 85 1.72 -8.56 -1.74
N GLN A 86 2.29 -8.33 -2.93
CA GLN A 86 3.36 -7.34 -3.10
C GLN A 86 2.86 -5.91 -2.86
N LYS A 87 1.66 -5.55 -3.34
CA LYS A 87 1.03 -4.24 -3.09
C LYS A 87 0.75 -4.05 -1.60
N LEU A 88 0.24 -5.07 -0.91
CA LEU A 88 0.05 -5.09 0.55
C LEU A 88 1.37 -4.98 1.30
N ASN A 89 2.42 -5.69 0.89
CA ASN A 89 3.74 -5.60 1.51
C ASN A 89 4.37 -4.23 1.28
N LYS A 90 4.16 -3.61 0.12
CA LYS A 90 4.57 -2.21 -0.13
C LYS A 90 3.76 -1.24 0.71
N ARG A 91 2.43 -1.41 0.84
CA ARG A 91 1.58 -0.59 1.72
C ARG A 91 1.99 -0.74 3.18
N LYS A 92 2.30 -1.97 3.63
CA LYS A 92 2.88 -2.22 4.96
C LYS A 92 4.26 -1.60 5.10
N ALA A 93 5.14 -1.73 4.12
CA ALA A 93 6.45 -1.08 4.14
C ALA A 93 6.32 0.45 4.13
N ILE A 94 5.31 1.03 3.46
CA ILE A 94 4.99 2.45 3.54
C ILE A 94 4.43 2.80 4.92
N PHE A 95 3.57 1.97 5.51
CA PHE A 95 3.05 2.15 6.87
C PHE A 95 4.12 1.98 7.96
N ASP A 96 5.10 1.10 7.70
CA ASP A 96 6.28 0.86 8.53
C ASP A 96 7.33 1.97 8.29
N LYS A 97 7.43 2.53 7.09
CA LYS A 97 8.18 3.78 6.83
C LYS A 97 7.48 5.02 7.41
N LEU A 98 6.15 5.04 7.46
CA LEU A 98 5.37 5.99 8.27
C LEU A 98 5.51 5.68 9.77
N THR A 99 6.08 4.54 10.14
CA THR A 99 6.53 4.24 11.49
C THR A 99 7.91 4.85 11.77
N ASP A 100 8.75 4.99 10.73
CA ASP A 100 9.94 5.87 10.63
C ASP A 100 9.57 7.28 10.17
N VAL A 101 8.77 7.97 10.99
CA VAL A 101 8.47 9.41 10.82
C VAL A 101 9.75 10.27 10.80
N GLU A 102 10.92 9.70 11.10
CA GLU A 102 12.26 10.28 11.00
C GLU A 102 12.61 10.77 9.59
N GLU A 103 12.34 9.99 8.54
CA GLU A 103 12.75 10.33 7.16
C GLU A 103 11.93 11.49 6.57
N TYR A 104 10.74 11.71 7.14
CA TYR A 104 9.81 12.75 6.70
C TYR A 104 10.03 14.12 7.36
N LEU A 105 10.83 14.20 8.43
CA LEU A 105 11.04 15.43 9.18
C LEU A 105 12.32 16.19 8.81
N ASP A 106 13.22 15.59 8.01
CA ASP A 106 14.58 16.12 7.77
C ASP A 106 14.97 16.30 6.28
N LEU A 107 14.02 16.38 5.35
CA LEU A 107 14.34 16.70 3.96
C LEU A 107 14.41 18.23 3.72
N PRO A 108 15.56 18.77 3.27
CA PRO A 108 15.65 20.14 2.78
C PRO A 108 14.68 20.35 1.61
N ALA A 109 14.03 21.51 1.57
CA ALA A 109 13.04 21.88 0.55
C ALA A 109 13.57 21.79 -0.91
N ASP A 110 14.87 21.64 -1.10
CA ASP A 110 15.51 21.56 -2.42
C ASP A 110 15.60 20.14 -3.02
N ILE A 111 15.20 19.09 -2.30
CA ILE A 111 15.14 17.69 -2.82
C ILE A 111 13.70 17.31 -3.23
N LEU A 112 12.96 18.25 -3.82
CA LEU A 112 11.56 18.03 -4.25
C LEU A 112 11.43 17.73 -5.76
N LYS A 113 12.52 17.43 -6.47
CA LYS A 113 12.50 17.33 -7.93
C LYS A 113 12.14 15.96 -8.52
N GLU A 114 11.97 14.91 -7.72
CA GLU A 114 11.54 13.58 -8.21
C GLU A 114 10.58 12.87 -7.25
N VAL A 115 9.77 13.63 -6.51
CA VAL A 115 8.77 13.10 -5.58
C VAL A 115 7.40 13.45 -6.16
N SER A 116 6.48 12.48 -6.28
CA SER A 116 5.17 12.74 -6.86
C SER A 116 4.43 13.82 -6.04
N ASN A 117 3.61 14.66 -6.69
CA ASN A 117 2.89 15.73 -6.01
C ASN A 117 2.09 15.23 -4.79
N GLU A 118 1.58 14.00 -4.87
CA GLU A 118 0.85 13.31 -3.81
C GLU A 118 1.72 13.01 -2.57
N GLN A 119 2.97 12.59 -2.77
CA GLN A 119 3.89 12.34 -1.66
C GLN A 119 4.23 13.65 -0.92
N ILE A 120 4.39 14.76 -1.64
CA ILE A 120 4.63 16.09 -1.06
C ILE A 120 3.40 16.57 -0.26
N GLU A 121 2.20 16.31 -0.77
CA GLU A 121 0.96 16.67 -0.07
C GLU A 121 0.74 15.85 1.20
N MET A 122 0.99 14.54 1.16
CA MET A 122 0.94 13.68 2.35
C MET A 122 1.97 14.15 3.40
N GLN A 123 3.18 14.50 2.99
CA GLN A 123 4.22 15.03 3.87
C GLN A 123 3.76 16.29 4.61
N ARG A 124 3.19 17.25 3.87
CA ARG A 124 2.66 18.49 4.46
C ARG A 124 1.54 18.19 5.45
N LEU A 125 0.71 17.20 5.17
CA LEU A 125 -0.40 16.81 6.03
C LEU A 125 0.11 16.21 7.35
N VAL A 126 1.06 15.28 7.28
CA VAL A 126 1.71 14.69 8.46
C VAL A 126 2.39 15.78 9.30
N GLN A 127 3.13 16.69 8.66
CA GLN A 127 3.80 17.80 9.34
C GLN A 127 2.82 18.73 10.05
N MET A 128 1.71 19.08 9.41
CA MET A 128 0.66 19.92 9.98
C MET A 128 0.07 19.29 11.25
N HIS A 129 -0.31 18.00 11.18
CA HIS A 129 -0.87 17.30 12.33
C HIS A 129 0.16 17.09 13.45
N PHE A 130 1.42 16.85 13.10
CA PHE A 130 2.50 16.75 14.05
C PHE A 130 2.67 18.05 14.86
N LEU A 131 2.69 19.21 14.19
CA LEU A 131 2.78 20.52 14.83
C LEU A 131 1.53 20.88 15.64
N SER A 132 0.39 20.22 15.39
CA SER A 132 -0.85 20.40 16.16
C SER A 132 -0.90 19.60 17.47
N LEU A 133 0.05 18.67 17.69
CA LEU A 133 0.10 17.89 18.92
C LEU A 133 0.48 18.75 20.12
N HIS A 134 0.16 18.29 21.32
CA HIS A 134 0.66 18.91 22.55
C HIS A 134 2.21 18.91 22.56
N GLU A 135 2.83 19.97 23.09
CA GLU A 135 4.29 20.16 23.08
C GLU A 135 5.06 18.95 23.62
N ASP A 136 4.60 18.38 24.74
CA ASP A 136 5.19 17.14 25.27
C ASP A 136 5.17 15.97 24.30
N CYS A 137 4.09 15.82 23.53
CA CYS A 137 4.00 14.76 22.53
C CYS A 137 4.93 15.04 21.35
N GLN A 138 5.01 16.29 20.88
CA GLN A 138 5.98 16.67 19.87
C GLN A 138 7.40 16.38 20.34
N LYS A 139 7.74 16.77 21.58
CA LYS A 139 9.08 16.61 22.15
C LYS A 139 9.45 15.14 22.33
N VAL A 140 8.55 14.31 22.88
CA VAL A 140 8.77 12.85 23.01
C VAL A 140 9.01 12.21 21.65
N LEU A 141 8.19 12.56 20.65
CA LEU A 141 8.34 12.01 19.31
C LEU A 141 9.64 12.48 18.66
N ARG A 142 10.00 13.78 18.73
CA ARG A 142 11.27 14.32 18.20
C ARG A 142 12.50 13.68 18.83
N LEU A 143 12.48 13.41 20.13
CA LEU A 143 13.60 12.74 20.81
C LEU A 143 13.70 11.29 20.35
N PHE A 144 12.58 10.59 20.24
CA PHE A 144 12.56 9.24 19.71
C PHE A 144 13.06 9.20 18.26
N MET A 145 12.70 10.20 17.46
CA MET A 145 13.11 10.39 16.06
C MET A 145 14.61 10.71 15.86
N LYS A 146 15.33 10.95 16.96
CA LYS A 146 16.78 11.22 16.95
C LYS A 146 17.54 10.03 17.54
N ASP A 147 16.91 8.85 17.54
CA ASP A 147 17.41 7.63 18.18
C ASP A 147 17.79 7.80 19.67
N VAL A 148 17.22 8.79 20.37
CA VAL A 148 17.52 8.98 21.79
C VAL A 148 16.99 7.78 22.58
N PRO A 149 17.81 7.10 23.39
CA PRO A 149 17.37 5.94 24.17
C PRO A 149 16.19 6.29 25.09
N LEU A 150 15.21 5.39 25.22
CA LEU A 150 14.00 5.63 26.03
C LEU A 150 14.30 6.03 27.49
N ARG A 151 15.42 5.54 28.04
CA ARG A 151 15.92 5.92 29.36
C ARG A 151 16.30 7.40 29.42
N GLU A 152 17.00 7.90 28.41
CA GLU A 152 17.37 9.32 28.30
C GLU A 152 16.16 10.19 27.99
N ILE A 153 15.23 9.72 27.16
CA ILE A 153 13.95 10.40 26.92
C ILE A 153 13.20 10.57 28.25
N ALA A 154 13.15 9.53 29.09
CA ALA A 154 12.52 9.63 30.39
C ALA A 154 13.15 10.73 31.26
N THR A 155 14.49 10.83 31.26
CA THR A 155 15.21 11.90 31.97
C THR A 155 14.92 13.29 31.39
N ILE A 156 15.01 13.46 30.06
CA ILE A 156 14.80 14.74 29.37
C ILE A 156 13.36 15.25 29.55
N MET A 157 12.40 14.33 29.60
CA MET A 157 10.98 14.63 29.76
C MET A 157 10.52 14.69 31.23
N GLY A 158 11.40 14.39 32.20
CA GLY A 158 11.03 14.33 33.61
C GLY A 158 10.08 13.18 33.98
N PHE A 159 10.07 12.11 33.18
CA PHE A 159 9.24 10.93 33.44
C PHE A 159 9.86 10.02 34.50
N LYS A 160 9.00 9.44 35.36
CA LYS A 160 9.43 8.57 36.46
C LYS A 160 10.11 7.28 36.01
N THR A 161 9.77 6.76 34.83
CA THR A 161 10.28 5.48 34.33
C THR A 161 10.43 5.48 32.81
N GLU A 162 11.36 4.67 32.32
CA GLU A 162 11.50 4.34 30.91
C GLU A 162 10.23 3.72 30.33
N LYS A 163 9.55 2.87 31.10
CA LYS A 163 8.26 2.28 30.71
C LYS A 163 7.22 3.35 30.42
N TYR A 164 7.17 4.41 31.22
CA TYR A 164 6.27 5.54 30.98
C TYR A 164 6.67 6.32 29.72
N ALA A 165 7.96 6.51 29.44
CA ALA A 165 8.42 7.11 28.18
C ALA A 165 7.95 6.28 26.96
N LYS A 166 8.06 4.94 27.02
CA LYS A 166 7.58 4.03 25.98
C LYS A 166 6.06 4.14 25.78
N THR A 167 5.29 4.13 26.86
CA THR A 167 3.83 4.29 26.81
C THR A 167 3.45 5.67 26.26
N ARG A 168 4.12 6.74 26.70
CA ARG A 168 3.85 8.10 26.24
C ARG A 168 4.14 8.25 24.75
N LYS A 169 5.27 7.72 24.27
CA LYS A 169 5.59 7.63 22.84
C LYS A 169 4.45 6.94 22.07
N TYR A 170 4.03 5.77 22.53
CA TYR A 170 2.96 5.01 21.87
C TYR A 170 1.67 5.83 21.78
N LEU A 171 1.22 6.44 22.89
CA LEU A 171 0.00 7.25 22.92
C LEU A 171 0.09 8.48 22.01
N CYS A 172 1.21 9.19 22.02
CA CYS A 172 1.41 10.36 21.15
C CYS A 172 1.44 9.98 19.67
N LYS A 173 2.01 8.81 19.33
CA LYS A 173 2.00 8.27 17.97
C LYS A 173 0.61 7.86 17.52
N GLU A 174 -0.17 7.20 18.38
CA GLU A 174 -1.55 6.81 18.07
C GLU A 174 -2.46 8.04 17.92
N GLU A 175 -2.26 9.07 18.73
CA GLU A 175 -2.96 10.35 18.58
C GLU A 175 -2.64 11.01 17.24
N LEU A 176 -1.37 11.06 16.85
CA LEU A 176 -0.96 11.60 15.54
C LEU A 176 -1.63 10.85 14.40
N LYS A 177 -1.62 9.52 14.42
CA LYS A 177 -2.28 8.69 13.42
C LYS A 177 -3.78 8.95 13.34
N LYS A 178 -4.46 9.04 14.49
CA LYS A 178 -5.90 9.33 14.54
C LYS A 178 -6.22 10.68 13.91
N ARG A 179 -5.42 11.71 14.18
CA ARG A 179 -5.61 13.05 13.59
C ARG A 179 -5.44 13.03 12.07
N ILE A 180 -4.39 12.36 11.60
CA ILE A 180 -4.14 12.19 10.17
C ILE A 180 -5.29 11.42 9.51
N ALA A 181 -5.69 10.27 10.06
CA ALA A 181 -6.77 9.44 9.51
C ALA A 181 -8.14 10.15 9.50
N ASN A 182 -8.40 11.03 10.47
CA ASN A 182 -9.63 11.83 10.53
C ASN A 182 -9.59 13.09 9.64
N ASP A 183 -8.45 13.42 9.03
CA ASP A 183 -8.37 14.58 8.13
C ASP A 183 -8.98 14.22 6.76
N PRO A 184 -9.98 14.97 6.27
CA PRO A 184 -10.59 14.74 4.95
C PRO A 184 -9.61 14.80 3.79
N ARG A 185 -8.48 15.52 3.93
CA ARG A 185 -7.41 15.54 2.91
C ARG A 185 -6.63 14.22 2.91
N CYS A 186 -6.53 13.57 4.07
CA CYS A 186 -5.95 12.24 4.17
C CYS A 186 -6.83 11.21 3.49
N GLN A 187 -8.15 11.43 3.50
CA GLN A 187 -9.08 10.58 2.77
C GLN A 187 -8.74 10.51 1.30
N LYS A 188 -8.16 11.50 0.62
CA LYS A 188 -7.76 11.35 -0.80
C LYS A 188 -6.63 10.33 -1.03
N PHE A 189 -5.83 10.07 -0.01
CA PHE A 189 -4.79 9.04 -0.04
C PHE A 189 -5.31 7.67 0.44
N PHE A 190 -6.50 7.65 1.03
CA PHE A 190 -7.23 6.46 1.48
C PHE A 190 -8.50 6.17 0.64
N ARG A 191 -8.95 7.10 -0.22
CA ARG A 191 -10.10 7.11 -1.12
C ARG A 191 -9.56 7.10 -2.55
N TYR A 192 -9.06 5.93 -2.92
CA TYR A 192 -9.43 5.32 -4.20
C TYR A 192 -10.50 4.27 -3.88
N GLU A 193 -11.54 4.75 -3.19
CA GLU A 193 -12.76 4.04 -2.79
C GLU A 193 -13.90 5.06 -2.88
N GLU A 194 -14.37 5.31 -4.10
CA GLU A 194 -15.78 5.56 -4.44
C GLU A 194 -16.00 5.40 -5.95
#